data_AF-Q4T0X9-F1
#
_entry.id   AF-Q4T0X9-F1
#
_cell.length_a   1.000
_cell.length_b   1.000
_cell.length_c   1.000
_cell.angle_alpha   90.00
_cell.angle_beta   90.00
_cell.angle_gamma   90.00
#
_symmetry.space_group_name_H-M   'P 1'
#
loop_
_entity.id
_entity.type
_entity.pdbx_description
1 polymer ?
#
loop_
_entity_poly.entity_id
_entity_poly.type
_entity_poly.pdbx_seq_one_letter_code
_entity_poly.pdbx_strand_id
1 'polypeptide(L)' 'IISLLDVFTPDSTLEQFQTFYMVMPFVAQDLGYIMKRKSLSYQMIVYLFDQLLRGLK' A
#
# COMPACT_ATOMS: atom_id res chain seq x y z
N ILE A 1 1.48 -7.88 -0.44
CA ILE A 1 0.58 -7.34 -1.48
C ILE A 1 -0.48 -6.51 -0.77
N ILE A 2 -0.73 -5.26 -1.19
CA ILE A 2 -1.79 -4.44 -0.60
C ILE A 2 -3.12 -4.90 -1.21
N SER A 3 -4.08 -5.24 -0.35
CA SER A 3 -5.43 -5.60 -0.75
C SER A 3 -6.30 -4.36 -0.87
N LEU A 4 -7.29 -4.43 -1.74
CA LEU A 4 -8.34 -3.45 -1.83
C LEU A 4 -9.46 -3.83 -0.84
N LEU A 5 -9.85 -2.90 0.03
CA LEU A 5 -10.91 -3.10 1.02
C LEU A 5 -12.28 -2.74 0.46
N ASP A 6 -12.35 -1.68 -0.35
CA ASP A 6 -13.59 -1.20 -0.96
C ASP A 6 -13.30 -0.34 -2.21
N VAL A 7 -14.26 -0.31 -3.14
CA VAL A 7 -14.28 0.60 -4.29
C VAL A 7 -15.64 1.26 -4.35
N PHE A 8 -15.68 2.59 -4.32
CA PHE A 8 -16.94 3.31 -4.43
C PHE A 8 -16.82 4.55 -5.29
N THR A 9 -17.96 5.01 -5.80
CA THR A 9 -18.12 6.30 -6.46
C THR A 9 -19.31 7.02 -5.82
N PRO A 10 -19.26 8.34 -5.64
CA PRO A 10 -20.44 9.11 -5.24
C PRO A 10 -21.46 9.26 -6.37
N ASP A 11 -21.06 8.98 -7.63
CA ASP A 11 -21.89 9.20 -8.80
C ASP A 11 -22.96 8.10 -8.90
N SER A 12 -24.22 8.51 -9.02
CA SER A 12 -25.36 7.59 -8.94
C SER A 12 -25.75 6.97 -10.29
N THR A 13 -25.27 7.53 -11.41
CA THR A 13 -25.50 7.00 -12.75
C THR A 13 -24.23 7.05 -13.59
N LEU A 14 -24.20 6.24 -14.65
CA LEU A 14 -23.02 6.14 -15.53
C LEU A 14 -22.77 7.42 -16.32
N GLU A 15 -23.82 8.15 -16.70
CA GLU A 15 -23.69 9.40 -17.45
C GLU A 15 -23.00 10.50 -16.64
N GLN A 16 -23.07 10.39 -15.30
CA GLN A 16 -22.43 11.32 -14.36
C GLN A 16 -21.11 10.79 -13.82
N PHE A 17 -20.71 9.56 -14.18
CA PHE A 17 -19.53 8.93 -13.64
C PHE A 17 -18.25 9.65 -14.05
N GLN A 18 -17.58 10.27 -13.08
CA GLN A 18 -16.32 10.99 -13.28
C GLN A 18 -15.16 10.36 -12.53
N THR A 19 -15.43 9.78 -11.36
CA THR A 19 -14.37 9.29 -10.48
C THR A 19 -14.83 8.12 -9.63
N PHE A 20 -13.87 7.39 -9.10
CA PHE A 20 -14.07 6.40 -8.07
C PHE A 20 -12.87 6.39 -7.12
N TYR A 21 -13.11 5.88 -5.92
CA TYR A 21 -12.15 5.86 -4.83
C TYR A 21 -11.83 4.41 -4.48
N MET A 22 -10.55 4.14 -4.24
CA MET A 22 -10.09 2.86 -3.73
C MET A 22 -9.76 3.00 -2.25
N VAL A 23 -10.35 2.15 -1.42
CA VAL A 23 -10.04 2.05 -0.01
C VAL A 23 -9.04 0.92 0.17
N MET A 24 -7.92 1.21 0.83
CA MET A 24 -6.85 0.26 1.13
C MET A 24 -6.48 0.35 2.60
N PRO A 25 -5.89 -0.71 3.19
CA PRO A 25 -5.33 -0.62 4.53
C PRO A 25 -4.27 0.48 4.59
N PHE A 26 -4.32 1.30 5.65
CA PHE A 26 -3.37 2.38 5.81
C PHE A 26 -1.99 1.86 6.23
N VAL A 27 -0.97 2.14 5.43
CA VAL A 27 0.44 1.89 5.78
C VAL A 27 1.09 3.21 6.13
N ALA A 28 1.46 3.38 7.41
CA ALA A 28 1.82 4.67 7.98
C ALA A 28 3.06 5.33 7.36
N GLN A 29 4.01 4.54 6.86
CA GLN A 29 5.25 5.03 6.26
C GLN A 29 5.64 4.14 5.09
N ASP A 30 6.07 4.75 4.00
CA ASP A 30 6.68 4.03 2.89
C ASP A 30 8.12 3.62 3.24
N LEU A 31 8.61 2.61 2.52
CA LEU A 31 9.97 2.09 2.71
C LEU A 31 11.04 3.16 2.46
N GLY A 32 10.83 4.06 1.50
CA GLY A 32 11.78 5.13 1.18
C GLY A 32 11.93 6.14 2.32
N TYR A 33 10.84 6.48 3.00
CA TYR A 33 10.87 7.29 4.21
C TYR A 33 11.58 6.59 5.37
N ILE A 34 11.29 5.30 5.59
CA ILE A 34 11.92 4.49 6.64
C ILE A 34 13.44 4.41 6.44
N MET A 35 13.89 4.14 5.21
CA MET A 35 15.31 4.02 4.88
C MET A 35 16.09 5.33 5.04
N LYS A 36 15.45 6.49 4.85
CA LYS A 36 16.11 7.80 4.96
C LYS A 36 16.26 8.30 6.39
N ARG A 37 15.37 7.90 7.30
CA ARG A 37 15.32 8.44 8.68
C ARG A 37 15.84 7.50 9.76
N LYS A 38 15.93 6.20 9.49
CA LYS A 38 16.33 5.19 10.47
C LYS A 38 17.47 4.34 9.92
N SER A 39 18.49 4.11 10.74
CA SER A 39 19.40 2.98 10.50
C SER A 39 18.60 1.69 10.71
N LEU A 40 18.48 0.90 9.65
CA LEU A 40 17.82 -0.40 9.71
C LEU A 40 18.78 -1.42 10.29
N SER A 41 18.33 -2.19 11.28
CA SER A 41 19.11 -3.33 11.77
C SER A 41 19.13 -4.44 10.72
N TYR A 42 20.15 -5.31 10.79
CA TYR A 42 20.25 -6.47 9.91
C TYR A 42 18.97 -7.32 9.91
N GLN A 43 18.37 -7.55 11.08
CA GLN A 43 17.12 -8.30 11.20
C GLN A 43 15.95 -7.63 10.48
N MET A 44 15.83 -6.30 10.57
CA MET A 44 14.79 -5.55 9.85
C MET A 44 14.95 -5.65 8.34
N ILE A 45 16.20 -5.59 7.85
CA ILE A 45 16.51 -5.73 6.43
C ILE A 45 16.11 -7.12 5.92
N VAL A 46 16.50 -8.18 6.64
CA VAL A 46 16.15 -9.57 6.28
C VAL A 46 14.64 -9.76 6.24
N TYR A 47 13.93 -9.25 7.24
CA TYR A 47 12.47 -9.34 7.30
C TYR A 47 11.78 -8.62 6.13
N LEU A 48 12.21 -7.39 5.82
CA LEU A 48 11.66 -6.63 4.70
C LEU A 48 11.91 -7.34 3.36
N PHE A 49 13.10 -7.91 3.16
CA PHE A 49 13.41 -8.67 1.95
C PHE A 49 12.56 -9.93 1.83
N ASP A 50 12.37 -10.69 2.91
CA ASP A 50 11.50 -11.87 2.93
C ASP A 50 10.05 -11.49 2.59
N GLN A 51 9.53 -10.40 3.16
CA GLN A 51 8.19 -9.89 2.83
C GLN A 51 8.05 -9.48 1.35
N LEU A 52 9.07 -8.84 0.78
CA LEU A 52 9.07 -8.46 -0.63
C LEU A 52 9.09 -9.70 -1.54
N LEU A 53 9.97 -10.67 -1.27
CA LEU A 53 10.06 -11.90 -2.04
C LEU A 53 8.77 -12.72 -1.96
N ARG A 54 8.16 -12.84 -0.78
CA ARG A 54 6.86 -13.50 -0.61
C ARG A 54 5.73 -12.77 -1.33
N GLY A 55 5.79 -11.45 -1.39
CA GLY A 55 4.79 -10.64 -2.09
C GLY A 55 4.94 -10.65 -3.61
N LEU A 56 6.11 -11.01 -4.14
CA LEU A 56 6.41 -11.12 -5.57
C LEU A 56 6.20 -12.53 -6.13
N LYS A 57 6.21 -13.55 -5.26
CA LYS A 57 5.91 -14.94 -5.62
C LYS A 57 4.41 -15.12 -5.87
#